data_AF-A0A9W9YXC0-F1
#
_entry.id   AF-A0A9W9YXC0-F1
#
_cell.length_a   1.000
_cell.length_b   1.000
_cell.length_c   1.000
_cell.angle_alpha   90.00
_cell.angle_beta   90.00
_cell.angle_gamma   90.00
#
_symmetry.space_group_name_H-M   'P 1'
#
loop_
_entity.id
_entity.type
_entity.pdbx_description
1 polymer ?
#
loop_
_entity_poly.entity_id
_entity_poly.type
_entity_poly.pdbx_seq_one_letter_code
_entity_poly.pdbx_strand_id
1 'polypeptide(L)'
;MHGNLHCVKFLLRQPGVDIHARDRWRASPLSEAAQFGHDQVVQCLLRHGAGWCEDGAGDLLCSAVVKNDVEELQRLVSLGVDVDAPNSDGSTALQRCSHCRQSRSSAVPH
;
A
#
# COMPACT_ATOMS: atom_id res chain seq x y z
N MET A 1 15.76 0.85 -6.05
CA MET A 1 16.44 1.65 -5.01
C MET A 1 16.40 0.84 -3.73
N HIS A 2 17.54 0.60 -3.08
CA HIS A 2 17.61 -0.22 -1.87
C HIS A 2 16.86 0.49 -0.76
N GLY A 3 15.65 0.02 -0.41
CA GLY A 3 14.98 0.47 0.80
C GLY A 3 15.98 0.32 1.94
N ASN A 4 16.43 1.43 2.50
CA ASN A 4 17.55 1.49 3.44
C ASN A 4 17.12 0.88 4.78
N LEU A 5 16.97 -0.44 4.82
CA LEU A 5 16.54 -1.22 5.98
C LEU A 5 17.42 -0.92 7.18
N HIS A 6 18.72 -0.68 6.96
CA HIS A 6 19.65 -0.26 8.01
C HIS A 6 19.25 1.08 8.63
N CYS A 7 18.92 2.09 7.82
CA CYS A 7 18.46 3.39 8.31
C CYS A 7 17.11 3.26 9.03
N VAL A 8 16.17 2.49 8.48
CA VAL A 8 14.85 2.28 9.12
C VAL A 8 15.03 1.59 10.47
N LYS A 9 15.81 0.49 10.55
CA LYS A 9 16.11 -0.19 11.82
C LYS A 9 16.82 0.72 12.82
N PHE A 10 17.70 1.61 12.34
CA PHE A 10 18.39 2.56 13.20
C PHE A 10 17.43 3.61 13.77
N LEU A 11 16.52 4.13 12.95
CA LEU A 11 15.48 5.08 13.36
C LEU A 11 14.50 4.44 14.34
N LEU A 12 14.01 3.23 14.05
CA LEU A 12 13.09 2.49 14.93
C LEU A 12 13.67 2.18 16.32
N ARG A 13 14.99 2.25 16.49
CA ARG A 13 15.66 2.10 17.79
C ARG A 13 15.79 3.41 18.57
N GLN A 14 15.53 4.55 17.94
CA GLN A 14 15.61 5.85 18.62
C GLN A 14 14.39 6.05 19.53
N PRO A 15 14.58 6.60 20.73
CA PRO A 15 13.47 6.93 21.62
C PRO A 15 12.58 8.00 20.98
N GLY A 16 11.26 7.79 21.03
CA GLY A 16 10.27 8.75 20.52
C GLY A 16 9.97 8.66 19.02
N VAL A 17 10.46 7.65 18.31
CA VAL A 17 10.05 7.40 16.91
C VAL A 17 8.64 6.83 16.88
N ASP A 18 7.76 7.56 16.21
CA ASP A 18 6.38 7.13 15.96
C ASP A 18 6.30 6.29 14.69
N ILE A 19 6.03 5.00 14.84
CA ILE A 19 5.88 4.05 13.72
C ILE A 19 4.58 4.28 12.93
N HIS A 20 3.65 5.05 13.50
CA HIS A 20 2.38 5.45 12.89
C HIS A 20 2.43 6.90 12.40
N ALA A 21 3.62 7.52 12.36
CA ALA A 21 3.80 8.86 11.79
C ALA A 21 3.20 8.93 10.39
N ARG A 22 2.58 10.05 10.05
CA ARG A 22 1.92 10.26 8.76
C ARG A 22 2.55 11.44 8.07
N ASP A 23 2.86 11.29 6.79
CA ASP A 23 3.25 12.42 5.96
C ASP A 23 2.02 13.28 5.59
N ARG A 24 2.24 14.42 4.95
CA ARG A 24 1.21 15.35 4.44
C ARG A 24 0.16 14.69 3.52
N TRP A 25 0.47 13.53 2.96
CA TRP A 25 -0.45 12.72 2.14
C TRP A 25 -1.14 11.61 2.94
N ARG A 26 -1.10 11.65 4.28
CA ARG A 26 -1.60 10.62 5.18
C ARG A 26 -0.96 9.24 5.03
N ALA A 27 0.11 9.14 4.25
CA ALA A 27 0.89 7.93 4.06
C ALA A 27 1.67 7.62 5.34
N SER A 28 1.54 6.37 5.80
CA SER A 28 2.37 5.79 6.85
C SER A 28 3.69 5.25 6.27
N PRO A 29 4.74 5.08 7.10
CA PRO A 29 5.99 4.42 6.69
C PRO A 29 5.76 3.05 6.07
N LEU A 30 4.72 2.33 6.55
CA LEU A 30 4.35 1.02 6.06
C LEU A 30 3.80 1.08 4.62
N SER A 31 2.86 2.00 4.36
CA SER A 31 2.30 2.21 3.03
C SER A 31 3.36 2.71 2.03
N GLU A 32 4.26 3.59 2.46
CA GLU A 32 5.32 4.09 1.59
C GLU A 32 6.30 2.97 1.22
N ALA A 33 6.76 2.19 2.22
CA ALA A 33 7.61 1.04 1.98
C ALA A 33 6.96 0.02 1.02
N ALA A 34 5.65 -0.20 1.14
CA ALA A 34 4.92 -1.10 0.26
C ALA A 34 4.79 -0.55 -1.17
N GLN A 35 4.52 0.75 -1.34
CA GLN A 35 4.42 1.42 -2.64
C GLN A 35 5.74 1.39 -3.43
N PHE A 36 6.88 1.46 -2.72
CA PHE A 36 8.21 1.34 -3.33
C PHE A 36 8.71 -0.11 -3.43
N GLY A 37 7.91 -1.11 -3.05
CA GLY A 37 8.27 -2.52 -3.12
C GLY A 37 9.39 -2.92 -2.15
N HIS A 38 9.52 -2.23 -1.02
CA HIS A 38 10.53 -2.49 0.01
C HIS A 38 10.05 -3.54 1.02
N ASP A 39 9.84 -4.78 0.57
CA ASP A 39 9.22 -5.85 1.37
C ASP A 39 9.93 -6.11 2.70
N GLN A 40 11.27 -6.03 2.71
CA GLN A 40 12.05 -6.20 3.94
C GLN A 40 11.75 -5.11 4.98
N VAL A 41 11.51 -3.88 4.54
CA VAL A 41 11.14 -2.76 5.40
C VAL A 41 9.72 -2.96 5.91
N VAL A 42 8.79 -3.36 5.04
CA VAL A 42 7.40 -3.68 5.43
C VAL A 42 7.37 -4.76 6.51
N GLN A 43 8.06 -5.89 6.30
CA GLN A 43 8.13 -6.96 7.31
C GLN A 43 8.74 -6.50 8.62
N CYS A 44 9.75 -5.62 8.57
CA CYS A 44 10.35 -5.06 9.78
C CYS A 44 9.34 -4.19 10.55
N LEU A 45 8.61 -3.32 9.85
CA LEU A 45 7.60 -2.45 10.44
C LEU A 45 6.45 -3.27 11.05
N LEU A 46 5.95 -4.28 10.33
CA LEU A 46 4.93 -5.20 10.84
C LEU A 46 5.39 -5.92 12.11
N ARG A 47 6.65 -6.39 12.14
CA ARG A 47 7.23 -7.03 13.35
C ARG A 47 7.35 -6.07 14.53
N HIS A 48 7.49 -4.77 14.29
CA HIS A 48 7.53 -3.74 15.32
C HIS A 48 6.14 -3.25 15.75
N GLY A 49 5.06 -3.84 15.23
CA GLY A 49 3.69 -3.51 15.60
C GLY A 49 3.00 -2.48 14.69
N ALA A 50 3.63 -2.09 13.56
CA ALA A 50 2.94 -1.30 12.56
C ALA A 50 1.78 -2.11 11.97
N GLY A 51 0.61 -1.49 11.85
CA GLY A 51 -0.58 -2.11 11.25
C GLY A 51 -0.96 -1.45 9.94
N TRP A 52 -1.75 -2.16 9.13
CA TRP A 52 -2.28 -1.67 7.85
C TRP A 52 -3.45 -0.67 7.99
N CYS A 53 -3.71 -0.14 9.20
CA CYS A 53 -4.96 0.54 9.50
C CYS A 53 -4.97 2.04 9.15
N GLU A 54 -6.13 2.47 8.64
CA GLU A 54 -6.72 3.81 8.58
C GLU A 54 -6.74 4.59 7.25
N ASP A 55 -5.67 4.78 6.46
CA ASP A 55 -5.83 5.55 5.20
C ASP A 55 -5.00 5.09 3.98
N GLY A 56 -4.11 4.10 4.10
CA GLY A 56 -3.16 3.77 3.02
C GLY A 56 -3.37 2.43 2.31
N ALA A 57 -3.95 1.44 2.99
CA ALA A 57 -4.02 0.06 2.49
C ALA A 57 -4.90 -0.09 1.24
N GLY A 58 -6.12 0.46 1.29
CA GLY A 58 -7.03 0.44 0.15
C GLY A 58 -6.50 1.25 -1.04
N ASP A 59 -5.78 2.34 -0.78
CA ASP A 59 -5.16 3.18 -1.80
C ASP A 59 -4.03 2.43 -2.54
N LEU A 60 -3.21 1.68 -1.80
CA LEU A 60 -2.18 0.81 -2.37
C LEU A 60 -2.75 -0.25 -3.31
N LEU A 61 -3.79 -0.96 -2.85
CA LEU A 61 -4.45 -1.97 -3.66
C LEU A 61 -5.11 -1.34 -4.89
N CYS A 62 -5.78 -0.20 -4.75
CA CYS A 62 -6.36 0.53 -5.87
C CYS A 62 -5.29 0.98 -6.88
N SER A 63 -4.15 1.47 -6.42
CA SER A 63 -3.02 1.84 -7.28
C SER A 63 -2.50 0.64 -8.09
N ALA A 64 -2.31 -0.52 -7.45
CA ALA A 64 -1.91 -1.75 -8.14
C ALA A 64 -2.95 -2.18 -9.20
N VAL A 65 -4.25 -2.07 -8.87
CA VAL A 65 -5.36 -2.33 -9.81
C VAL A 65 -5.31 -1.39 -11.01
N VAL A 66 -5.15 -0.08 -10.80
CA VAL A 66 -5.13 0.94 -11.87
C VAL A 66 -3.93 0.75 -12.79
N LYS A 67 -2.78 0.34 -12.25
CA LYS A 67 -1.58 -0.01 -13.01
C LYS A 67 -1.70 -1.37 -13.73
N ASN A 68 -2.72 -2.18 -13.40
CA ASN A 68 -2.87 -3.56 -13.81
C ASN A 68 -1.64 -4.42 -13.41
N ASP A 69 -1.09 -4.14 -12.23
CA ASP A 69 0.10 -4.80 -11.68
C ASP A 69 -0.31 -5.92 -10.72
N VAL A 70 -0.47 -7.12 -11.27
CA VAL A 70 -0.92 -8.30 -10.52
C VAL A 70 0.14 -8.77 -9.53
N GLU A 71 1.43 -8.56 -9.83
CA GLU A 71 2.53 -8.94 -8.94
C GLU A 71 2.56 -8.06 -7.70
N GLU A 72 2.36 -6.75 -7.86
CA GLU A 72 2.22 -5.81 -6.73
C GLU A 72 1.01 -6.19 -5.87
N LEU A 73 -0.12 -6.53 -6.49
CA LEU A 73 -1.33 -7.00 -5.80
C LEU A 73 -1.10 -8.28 -4.98
N GLN A 74 -0.50 -9.32 -5.58
CA GLN A 74 -0.19 -10.58 -4.89
C GLN A 74 0.76 -10.38 -3.71
N ARG A 75 1.75 -9.50 -3.88
CA ARG A 75 2.70 -9.14 -2.83
C ARG A 75 1.99 -8.45 -1.66
N LEU A 76 1.12 -7.48 -1.93
CA LEU A 76 0.35 -6.78 -0.89
C LEU A 76 -0.55 -7.74 -0.10
N VAL A 77 -1.26 -8.62 -0.80
CA VAL A 77 -2.08 -9.67 -0.15
C VAL A 77 -1.22 -10.60 0.70
N SER A 78 -0.04 -10.98 0.22
CA SER A 78 0.91 -11.82 0.98
C SER A 78 1.47 -11.12 2.22
N LEU A 79 1.48 -9.79 2.26
CA LEU A 79 1.89 -8.98 3.40
C LEU A 79 0.76 -8.79 4.44
N GLY A 80 -0.41 -9.39 4.21
CA GLY A 80 -1.56 -9.32 5.12
C GLY A 80 -2.36 -8.03 5.00
N VAL A 81 -2.28 -7.34 3.85
CA VAL A 81 -3.15 -6.20 3.54
C VAL A 81 -4.59 -6.70 3.39
N ASP A 82 -5.52 -6.03 4.06
CA ASP A 82 -6.94 -6.31 3.90
C ASP A 82 -7.41 -5.91 2.49
N VAL A 83 -7.87 -6.89 1.72
CA VAL A 83 -8.34 -6.72 0.33
C VAL A 83 -9.62 -5.90 0.23
N ASP A 84 -10.39 -5.87 1.32
CA ASP A 84 -11.64 -5.13 1.43
C ASP A 84 -11.43 -3.74 2.06
N ALA A 85 -10.18 -3.36 2.33
CA ALA A 85 -9.87 -2.04 2.85
C ALA A 85 -10.36 -0.95 1.87
N PRO A 86 -11.18 0.01 2.34
CA PRO A 86 -11.58 1.14 1.53
C PRO A 86 -10.39 2.08 1.30
N ASN A 87 -10.30 2.65 0.09
CA ASN A 87 -9.38 3.73 -0.22
C ASN A 87 -9.90 5.09 0.28
N SER A 88 -9.15 6.15 -0.01
CA SER A 88 -9.52 7.53 0.34
C SER A 88 -10.86 8.00 -0.25
N ASP A 89 -11.33 7.38 -1.35
CA ASP A 89 -12.63 7.64 -1.97
C ASP A 89 -13.77 6.80 -1.35
N GLY A 90 -13.48 5.97 -0.33
CA GLY A 90 -14.42 5.01 0.23
C GLY A 90 -14.72 3.80 -0.67
N SER A 91 -13.90 3.58 -1.71
CA SER A 91 -14.03 2.46 -2.65
C SER A 91 -13.02 1.35 -2.34
N THR A 92 -13.42 0.09 -2.49
CA THR A 92 -12.50 -1.05 -2.41
C THR A 92 -11.75 -1.27 -3.73
N ALA A 93 -10.66 -2.02 -3.67
CA ALA A 93 -9.87 -2.38 -4.85
C ALA A 93 -10.73 -3.06 -5.93
N LEU A 94 -11.67 -3.93 -5.55
CA LEU A 94 -12.59 -4.62 -6.45
C LEU A 94 -13.60 -3.66 -7.11
N GLN A 95 -14.07 -2.63 -6.39
CA GLN A 95 -14.95 -1.61 -6.97
C GLN A 95 -14.22 -0.80 -8.05
N ARG A 96 -12.94 -0.49 -7.85
CA ARG A 96 -12.09 0.15 -8.86
C ARG A 96 -11.82 -0.75 -10.07
N CYS A 97 -11.63 -2.06 -9.88
CA CYS A 97 -11.53 -3.01 -11.00
C CYS A 97 -12.75 -2.93 -11.93
N SER A 98 -13.95 -2.81 -11.35
CA SER A 98 -15.21 -2.75 -12.10
C SER A 98 -15.35 -1.45 -12.91
N HIS A 99 -14.79 -0.35 -12.41
CA HIS A 99 -14.74 0.94 -13.11
C HIS A 99 -13.68 0.94 -14.23
N CYS A 100 -12.50 0.37 -13.98
CA CYS A 100 -11.45 0.23 -15.00
C CYS A 100 -11.85 -0.73 -16.13
N ARG A 101 -12.66 -1.77 -15.85
CA ARG A 101 -13.21 -2.65 -16.89
C ARG A 101 -14.14 -1.91 -17.86
N GLN A 102 -14.89 -0.91 -17.38
CA GLN A 102 -15.72 -0.07 -18.24
C GLN A 102 -14.88 0.87 -19.12
N SER A 103 -13.67 1.25 -18.69
CA SER A 103 -12.74 2.00 -19.55
C SER A 103 -12.18 1.16 -20.71
N ARG A 104 -12.11 -0.18 -20.58
CA ARG A 104 -11.75 -1.08 -21.70
C ARG A 104 -12.93 -1.47 -22.58
N SER A 105 -14.15 -1.44 -22.06
CA SER A 105 -15.36 -1.70 -22.86
C SER A 105 -15.85 -0.50 -23.68
N SER A 106 -15.24 0.69 -23.56
CA SER A 106 -15.57 1.83 -24.44
C SER A 106 -14.65 1.98 -25.67
N ALA A 107 -13.65 1.11 -25.85
CA ALA A 107 -12.82 1.11 -27.05
C ALA A 107 -13.42 0.21 -28.17
N VAL A 108 -14.45 0.79 -28.85
CA VAL A 108 -14.80 0.69 -30.29
C VAL A 108 -15.46 -0.61 -30.84
N PRO A 109 -16.35 -0.58 -31.87
CA PRO A 109 -17.26 0.46 -32.42
C PRO A 109 -18.74 0.01 -32.48
N HIS A 110 -19.64 0.95 -32.80
CA HIS A 110 -20.71 0.65 -33.77
C HIS A 110 -20.90 1.81 -34.75
#